data_AF-A0A965JJH7-F1
#
_entry.id   AF-A0A965JJH7-F1
#
_cell.length_a   1.000
_cell.length_b   1.000
_cell.length_c   1.000
_cell.angle_alpha   90.00
_cell.angle_beta   90.00
_cell.angle_gamma   90.00
#
_symmetry.space_group_name_H-M   'P 1'
#
loop_
_entity.id
_entity.type
_entity.pdbx_description
1 polymer ?
#
loop_
_entity_poly.entity_id
_entity_poly.type
_entity_poly.pdbx_seq_one_letter_code
_entity_poly.pdbx_strand_id
1 'polypeptide(L)'
;MNQRTSADRPRPLSGVRVVDVSTVVMAPWASQMLADMGADVIKVESVGGDLTRQMGPRRHEGMGALFLTINRNKRSLVLDLQKPAGR
;
A
#
# COMPACT_ATOMS: atom_id res chain seq x y z
N MET A 1 -34.43 -19.81 -0.43
CA MET A 1 -33.73 -18.65 -1.03
C MET A 1 -32.58 -18.29 -0.09
N ASN A 2 -31.38 -18.86 -0.27
CA ASN A 2 -30.24 -18.59 0.61
C ASN A 2 -29.66 -17.21 0.29
N GLN A 3 -29.90 -16.24 1.16
CA GLN A 3 -29.31 -14.91 1.04
C GLN A 3 -27.85 -14.97 1.47
N ARG A 4 -26.91 -14.86 0.51
CA ARG A 4 -25.51 -14.57 0.83
C ARG A 4 -25.44 -13.19 1.48
N THR A 5 -24.92 -13.12 2.70
CA THR A 5 -24.66 -11.84 3.39
C THR A 5 -23.61 -11.03 2.62
N SER A 6 -23.56 -9.71 2.83
CA SER A 6 -22.61 -8.83 2.13
C SER A 6 -21.14 -9.23 2.35
N ALA A 7 -20.83 -9.89 3.46
CA ALA A 7 -19.50 -10.43 3.79
C ALA A 7 -19.09 -11.62 2.90
N ASP A 8 -20.05 -12.31 2.29
CA ASP A 8 -19.84 -13.52 1.48
C ASP A 8 -19.70 -13.20 -0.02
N ARG A 9 -19.63 -11.90 -0.36
CA ARG A 9 -19.37 -11.43 -1.72
C ARG A 9 -17.91 -11.00 -1.83
N PRO A 10 -17.18 -11.43 -2.87
CA PRO A 10 -15.84 -10.94 -3.11
C PRO A 10 -15.84 -9.42 -3.24
N ARG A 11 -14.87 -8.75 -2.61
CA ARG A 11 -14.67 -7.30 -2.71
C ARG A 11 -14.42 -6.91 -4.19
N PRO A 12 -14.75 -5.67 -4.61
CA PRO A 12 -14.74 -5.29 -6.04
C PRO A 12 -13.44 -5.56 -6.80
N LEU A 13 -12.28 -5.51 -6.13
CA LEU A 13 -10.97 -5.77 -6.73
C LEU A 13 -10.31 -7.06 -6.22
N SER A 14 -11.10 -8.00 -5.71
CA SER A 14 -10.58 -9.31 -5.31
C SER A 14 -9.89 -10.00 -6.49
N GLY A 15 -8.68 -10.52 -6.26
CA GLY A 15 -7.87 -11.16 -7.30
C GLY A 15 -7.02 -10.20 -8.14
N VAL A 16 -7.19 -8.88 -7.99
CA VAL A 16 -6.32 -7.89 -8.64
C VAL A 16 -5.06 -7.70 -7.80
N ARG A 17 -3.89 -7.76 -8.45
CA ARG A 17 -2.60 -7.42 -7.84
C ARG A 17 -2.07 -6.11 -8.41
N VAL A 18 -1.59 -5.23 -7.54
CA VAL A 18 -1.04 -3.92 -7.91
C VAL A 18 0.37 -3.79 -7.36
N VAL A 19 1.32 -3.43 -8.21
CA VAL A 19 2.67 -3.01 -7.79
C VAL A 19 2.67 -1.49 -7.72
N ASP A 20 2.82 -0.97 -6.51
CA ASP A 20 2.83 0.47 -6.23
C ASP A 20 4.28 0.96 -6.07
N VAL A 21 4.81 1.55 -7.14
CA VAL A 21 6.14 2.20 -7.19
C VAL A 21 6.06 3.71 -6.92
N SER A 22 4.92 4.20 -6.44
CA SER A 22 4.70 5.62 -6.21
C SER A 22 5.24 6.08 -4.86
N THR A 23 5.43 7.39 -4.73
CA THR A 23 5.93 8.04 -3.52
C THR A 23 5.07 9.26 -3.16
N VAL A 24 5.30 9.79 -1.96
CA VAL A 24 4.68 11.03 -1.49
C VAL A 24 3.19 10.82 -1.24
N VAL A 25 2.26 11.55 -1.87
CA VAL A 25 0.87 11.59 -1.37
C VAL A 25 -0.17 11.03 -2.34
N MET A 26 -0.35 11.64 -3.51
CA MET A 26 -1.56 11.40 -4.32
C MET A 26 -1.64 9.99 -4.92
N ALA A 27 -0.53 9.49 -5.48
CA ALA A 27 -0.50 8.16 -6.06
C ALA A 27 -0.58 7.04 -4.99
N PRO A 28 0.10 7.14 -3.83
CA PRO A 28 -0.14 6.21 -2.73
C PRO A 28 -1.58 6.23 -2.23
N TRP A 29 -2.24 7.39 -2.21
CA TRP A 29 -3.65 7.46 -1.83
C TRP A 29 -4.55 6.74 -2.86
N ALA A 30 -4.30 6.90 -4.15
CA ALA A 30 -5.04 6.20 -5.19
C ALA A 30 -4.91 4.67 -5.05
N SER A 31 -3.69 4.14 -4.90
CA SER A 31 -3.47 2.70 -4.74
C SER A 31 -3.98 2.18 -3.39
N GLN A 32 -4.04 3.03 -2.36
CA GLN A 32 -4.67 2.71 -1.08
C GLN A 32 -6.17 2.46 -1.26
N MET A 33 -6.86 3.28 -2.06
CA MET A 33 -8.28 3.05 -2.37
C MET A 33 -8.49 1.69 -3.09
N LEU A 34 -7.56 1.30 -3.97
CA LEU A 34 -7.61 -0.03 -4.60
C LEU A 34 -7.47 -1.16 -3.56
N ALA A 35 -6.58 -0.99 -2.59
CA ALA A 35 -6.40 -1.94 -1.48
C ALA A 35 -7.66 -2.05 -0.61
N ASP A 36 -8.34 -0.94 -0.33
CA ASP A 36 -9.62 -0.92 0.40
C ASP A 36 -10.70 -1.71 -0.35
N MET A 37 -10.73 -1.60 -1.67
CA MET A 37 -11.61 -2.38 -2.55
C MET A 37 -11.17 -3.84 -2.74
N GLY A 38 -10.10 -4.27 -2.08
CA GLY A 38 -9.68 -5.67 -1.99
C GLY A 38 -8.58 -6.11 -2.94
N ALA A 39 -7.90 -5.17 -3.60
CA ALA A 39 -6.69 -5.49 -4.36
C ALA A 39 -5.53 -5.90 -3.42
N ASP A 40 -4.69 -6.82 -3.88
CA ASP A 40 -3.40 -7.14 -3.27
C ASP A 40 -2.36 -6.10 -3.72
N VAL A 41 -2.17 -5.07 -2.92
CA VAL A 41 -1.26 -3.95 -3.23
C VAL A 41 0.08 -4.15 -2.53
N ILE A 42 1.14 -4.16 -3.33
CA ILE A 42 2.53 -4.27 -2.87
C ILE A 42 3.23 -2.95 -3.17
N LYS A 43 3.56 -2.21 -2.12
CA LYS A 43 4.38 -1.00 -2.21
C LYS A 43 5.85 -1.39 -2.32
N VAL A 44 6.52 -0.89 -3.35
CA VAL A 44 7.96 -1.03 -3.55
C VAL A 44 8.61 0.28 -3.11
N GLU A 45 9.56 0.17 -2.17
CA GLU A 45 10.23 1.32 -1.59
C GLU A 45 11.73 1.28 -1.83
N SER A 46 12.35 2.45 -1.89
CA SER A 46 13.81 2.55 -1.92
C SER A 46 14.42 2.09 -0.59
N VAL A 47 15.74 1.94 -0.55
CA VAL A 47 16.50 1.55 0.66
C VAL A 47 16.21 2.47 1.85
N GLY A 48 15.92 3.75 1.62
CA GLY A 48 15.55 4.72 2.66
C GLY A 48 14.06 4.73 3.05
N GLY A 49 13.22 3.93 2.37
CA GLY A 49 11.78 3.99 2.48
C GLY A 49 11.15 5.20 1.77
N ASP A 50 9.82 5.24 1.76
CA ASP A 50 9.07 6.42 1.33
C ASP A 50 9.26 7.59 2.31
N LEU A 51 9.47 8.80 1.80
CA LEU A 51 9.61 10.03 2.58
C LEU A 51 8.48 10.21 3.61
N THR A 52 7.25 9.82 3.25
CA THR A 52 6.08 9.95 4.13
C THR A 52 6.18 9.14 5.42
N ARG A 53 7.06 8.12 5.49
CA ARG A 53 7.35 7.37 6.72
C ARG A 53 7.87 8.24 7.85
N GLN A 54 8.44 9.39 7.50
CA GLN A 54 8.98 10.36 8.44
C GLN A 54 8.09 11.59 8.64
N MET A 55 6.98 11.70 7.89
CA MET A 55 6.13 12.89 7.89
C MET A 55 5.01 12.83 8.91
N GLY A 56 4.84 13.94 9.64
CA GLY A 56 3.80 14.12 10.65
C GLY A 56 4.14 13.49 12.01
N PRO A 57 3.20 13.56 12.98
CA PRO A 57 3.38 12.95 14.30
C PRO A 57 3.64 11.44 14.21
N ARG A 58 4.50 10.91 15.09
CA ARG A 58 4.88 9.49 15.10
C ARG A 58 5.34 9.05 16.48
N ARG A 59 4.82 7.90 16.93
CA ARG A 59 5.23 7.23 18.17
C ARG A 59 6.42 6.30 17.98
N HIS A 60 6.53 5.71 16.79
CA HIS A 60 7.59 4.79 16.42
C HIS A 60 8.31 5.29 15.16
N GLU A 61 9.56 4.88 15.01
CA GLU A 61 10.33 5.17 13.81
C GLU A 61 9.68 4.56 12.57
N GLY A 62 9.72 5.27 11.44
CA GLY A 62 9.13 4.82 10.17
C GLY A 62 7.60 4.80 10.11
N MET A 63 6.92 5.21 11.18
CA MET A 63 5.46 5.18 11.34
C MET A 63 4.85 6.59 11.36
N GLY A 64 5.27 7.45 10.43
CA GLY A 64 4.70 8.79 10.21
C GLY A 64 3.18 8.74 9.98
N ALA A 65 2.43 9.64 10.63
CA ALA A 65 0.98 9.69 10.52
C ALA A 65 0.48 9.77 9.07
N LEU A 66 1.21 10.48 8.20
CA LEU A 66 0.86 10.55 6.78
C LEU A 66 0.98 9.18 6.12
N PHE A 67 2.13 8.51 6.24
CA PHE A 67 2.33 7.17 5.69
C PHE A 67 1.25 6.18 6.13
N LEU A 68 0.91 6.17 7.42
CA LEU A 68 -0.12 5.29 7.97
C LEU A 68 -1.51 5.56 7.37
N THR A 69 -1.80 6.82 7.07
CA THR A 69 -3.08 7.21 6.47
C THR A 69 -3.20 6.73 5.03
N ILE A 70 -2.14 6.88 4.22
CA ILE A 70 -2.18 6.63 2.76
C ILE A 70 -1.53 5.31 2.31
N ASN A 71 -1.15 4.42 3.23
CA ASN A 71 -0.59 3.10 2.89
C ASN A 71 -1.19 1.92 3.68
N ARG A 72 -2.29 2.14 4.42
CA ARG A 72 -3.05 1.03 5.03
C ARG A 72 -3.52 0.02 3.97
N ASN A 73 -3.70 -1.24 4.37
CA ASN A 73 -4.07 -2.37 3.51
C ASN A 73 -3.05 -2.75 2.42
N LYS A 74 -1.86 -2.13 2.41
CA LYS A 74 -0.76 -2.52 1.53
C LYS A 74 0.25 -3.38 2.26
N ARG A 75 0.90 -4.28 1.52
CA ARG A 75 2.18 -4.89 1.92
C ARG A 75 3.30 -4.00 1.40
N SER A 76 4.46 -4.03 2.05
CA SER A 76 5.62 -3.22 1.65
C SER A 76 6.86 -4.09 1.53
N LEU A 77 7.68 -3.81 0.53
CA LEU A 77 9.02 -4.36 0.38
C LEU A 77 9.99 -3.25 -0.01
N VAL A 78 11.22 -3.36 0.48
CA VAL A 78 12.34 -2.50 0.09
C VAL A 78 13.08 -3.18 -1.06
N LEU A 79 13.29 -2.46 -2.16
CA LEU A 79 14.02 -2.94 -3.33
C LEU A 79 14.94 -1.85 -3.88
N ASP A 80 16.19 -2.23 -4.11
CA ASP A 80 17.19 -1.37 -4.72
C ASP A 80 17.23 -1.61 -6.24
N LEU A 81 16.43 -0.84 -6.98
CA LEU A 81 16.31 -0.93 -8.44
C LEU A 81 17.57 -0.48 -9.19
N GLN A 82 18.56 0.11 -8.49
CA GLN A 82 19.85 0.48 -9.09
C GLN A 82 20.78 -0.72 -9.22
N LYS A 83 20.53 -1.80 -8.47
CA LYS A 83 21.29 -3.05 -8.57
C LYS A 83 20.67 -3.98 -9.62
N PRO A 84 21.47 -4.73 -10.40
CA PRO A 84 20.94 -5.74 -11.33
C PRO A 84 20.01 -6.76 -10.66
N ALA A 85 20.32 -7.18 -9.42
CA ALA A 85 19.49 -8.10 -8.66
C ALA A 85 18.14 -7.51 -8.21
N GLY A 86 17.95 -6.20 -8.33
CA GLY A 86 16.70 -5.52 -8.03
C GLY A 86 15.81 -5.27 -9.25
N ARG A 87 16.24 -5.61 -10.47
CA ARG A 87 15.42 -5.53 -11.69
C ARG A 87 14.71 -6.84 -11.95
#